data_AF-A0A434F5C3-F1
#
_entry.id   AF-A0A434F5C3-F1
#
_cell.length_a   1.000
_cell.length_b   1.000
_cell.length_c   1.000
_cell.angle_alpha   90.00
_cell.angle_beta   90.00
_cell.angle_gamma   90.00
#
_symmetry.space_group_name_H-M   'P 1'
#
loop_
_entity.id
_entity.type
_entity.pdbx_description
1 polymer ?
#
loop_
_entity_poly.entity_id
_entity_poly.type
_entity_poly.pdbx_seq_one_letter_code
_entity_poly.pdbx_strand_id
1 'polypeptide(L)'
;IYTMSKLTKAEEANLTKAVENGVGLGGYHGGMGDAFRESPDYQFMCGGQWVAHPGNIIDYNVKVMRRDDPIMQGIDDFPYRSEQYYMHVDPSNEVLATTTFSGEYAPWIDGVVMPVVWKRRHGKGRVFYSSLGHVAAEFEVPQMRTILRRGLAWAAR
;
A
#
# COMPACT_ATOMS: atom_id res chain seq x y z
N ILE A 1 -6.80 6.96 -12.17
CA ILE A 1 -6.74 6.05 -11.00
C ILE A 1 -7.92 5.10 -11.13
N TYR A 2 -7.71 3.80 -10.95
CA TYR A 2 -8.73 2.76 -11.10
C TYR A 2 -9.20 2.31 -9.70
N THR A 3 -10.08 3.11 -9.08
CA THR A 3 -10.63 2.90 -7.72
C THR A 3 -12.05 2.35 -7.80
N MET A 4 -12.49 1.59 -6.78
CA MET A 4 -13.85 1.05 -6.66
C MET A 4 -14.32 0.20 -7.86
N SER A 5 -13.39 -0.26 -8.68
CA SER A 5 -13.66 -1.13 -9.81
C SER A 5 -14.16 -2.50 -9.37
N LYS A 6 -14.83 -3.20 -10.28
CA LYS A 6 -15.27 -4.59 -10.09
C LYS A 6 -14.41 -5.54 -10.91
N LEU A 7 -14.31 -6.77 -10.44
CA LEU A 7 -13.63 -7.89 -11.10
C LEU A 7 -14.62 -9.04 -11.17
N THR A 8 -14.69 -9.72 -12.31
CA THR A 8 -15.44 -10.97 -12.41
C THR A 8 -14.69 -12.10 -11.69
N LYS A 9 -15.40 -13.16 -11.28
CA LYS A 9 -14.77 -14.35 -10.67
C LYS A 9 -13.69 -14.98 -11.54
N ALA A 10 -13.87 -14.96 -12.86
CA ALA A 10 -12.89 -15.52 -13.79
C ALA A 10 -11.61 -14.66 -13.84
N GLU A 11 -11.75 -13.33 -13.85
CA GLU A 11 -10.60 -12.43 -13.83
C GLU A 11 -9.86 -12.49 -12.48
N GLU A 12 -10.60 -12.57 -11.36
CA GLU A 12 -10.05 -12.79 -10.01
C GLU A 12 -9.22 -14.08 -9.96
N ALA A 13 -9.82 -15.21 -10.34
CA ALA A 13 -9.15 -16.50 -10.33
C ALA A 13 -7.92 -16.54 -11.23
N ASN A 14 -7.97 -15.88 -12.40
CA ASN A 14 -6.83 -15.81 -13.30
C ASN A 14 -5.69 -14.95 -12.72
N LEU A 15 -6.02 -13.80 -12.12
CA LEU A 15 -5.04 -12.91 -11.51
C LEU A 15 -4.38 -13.57 -10.30
N THR A 16 -5.15 -14.09 -9.35
CA THR A 16 -4.62 -14.71 -8.13
C THR A 16 -3.78 -15.92 -8.46
N LYS A 17 -4.23 -16.79 -9.38
CA LYS A 17 -3.45 -17.94 -9.85
C LYS A 17 -2.17 -17.55 -10.58
N ALA A 18 -2.18 -16.47 -11.38
CA ALA A 18 -0.97 -15.99 -12.03
C ALA A 18 0.08 -15.54 -11.00
N VAL A 19 -0.35 -14.77 -9.99
CA VAL A 19 0.53 -14.33 -8.89
C VAL A 19 1.00 -15.52 -8.07
N GLU A 20 0.13 -16.44 -7.69
CA GLU A 20 0.49 -17.66 -6.97
C GLU A 20 1.57 -18.47 -7.71
N ASN A 21 1.52 -18.50 -9.05
CA ASN A 21 2.49 -19.19 -9.89
C ASN A 21 3.79 -18.42 -10.17
N GLY A 22 3.91 -17.17 -9.72
CA GLY A 22 5.17 -16.41 -9.76
C GLY A 22 5.10 -15.06 -10.45
N VAL A 23 3.95 -14.65 -10.99
CA VAL A 23 3.81 -13.31 -11.56
C VAL A 23 3.90 -12.26 -10.44
N GLY A 24 4.67 -11.21 -10.69
CA GLY A 24 4.78 -10.06 -9.81
C GLY A 24 3.55 -9.16 -9.87
N LEU A 25 3.08 -8.68 -8.73
CA LEU A 25 2.04 -7.66 -8.63
C LEU A 25 2.54 -6.48 -7.80
N GLY A 26 2.33 -5.27 -8.29
CA GLY A 26 2.72 -4.06 -7.57
C GLY A 26 1.76 -2.93 -7.88
N GLY A 27 1.38 -2.18 -6.85
CA GLY A 27 0.45 -1.08 -7.01
C GLY A 27 0.54 -0.06 -5.90
N TYR A 28 -0.22 1.01 -6.05
CA TYR A 28 -0.24 2.11 -5.08
C TYR A 28 -1.63 2.70 -4.92
N HIS A 29 -1.82 3.30 -3.74
CA HIS A 29 -2.99 4.07 -3.35
C HIS A 29 -4.29 3.33 -3.69
N GLY A 30 -5.32 4.05 -4.14
CA GLY A 30 -6.59 3.47 -4.52
C GLY A 30 -6.54 2.58 -5.77
N GLY A 31 -5.49 2.67 -6.59
CA GLY A 31 -5.36 1.82 -7.79
C GLY A 31 -5.17 0.33 -7.48
N MET A 32 -4.78 -0.01 -6.25
CA MET A 32 -4.69 -1.39 -5.77
C MET A 32 -5.40 -1.57 -4.42
N GLY A 33 -5.25 -0.62 -3.50
CA GLY A 33 -5.83 -0.73 -2.16
C GLY A 33 -7.33 -0.47 -2.12
N ASP A 34 -7.87 0.21 -3.15
CA ASP A 34 -9.28 0.58 -3.23
C ASP A 34 -10.01 -0.05 -4.44
N ALA A 35 -9.30 -0.83 -5.23
CA ALA A 35 -9.87 -1.62 -6.32
C ALA A 35 -10.51 -2.90 -5.77
N PHE A 36 -11.58 -3.37 -6.42
CA PHE A 36 -12.16 -4.70 -6.19
C PHE A 36 -12.58 -4.97 -4.74
N ARG A 37 -13.19 -3.99 -4.06
CA ARG A 37 -13.60 -4.08 -2.65
C ARG A 37 -14.49 -5.28 -2.29
N GLU A 38 -15.18 -5.86 -3.27
CA GLU A 38 -16.07 -7.03 -3.11
C GLU A 38 -15.33 -8.38 -3.22
N SER A 39 -14.00 -8.37 -3.37
CA SER A 39 -13.17 -9.56 -3.65
C SER A 39 -12.22 -9.87 -2.48
N PRO A 40 -12.61 -10.76 -1.56
CA PRO A 40 -11.74 -11.21 -0.47
C PRO A 40 -10.45 -11.87 -0.96
N ASP A 41 -10.47 -12.61 -2.07
CA ASP A 41 -9.27 -13.28 -2.58
C ASP A 41 -8.26 -12.27 -3.12
N TYR A 42 -8.72 -11.21 -3.78
CA TYR A 42 -7.86 -10.10 -4.20
C TYR A 42 -7.27 -9.37 -2.99
N GLN A 43 -8.09 -9.07 -1.98
CA GLN A 43 -7.63 -8.40 -0.75
C GLN A 43 -6.60 -9.26 0.00
N PHE A 44 -6.84 -10.57 0.07
CA PHE A 44 -5.92 -11.52 0.69
C PHE A 44 -4.59 -11.59 -0.08
N MET A 45 -4.62 -11.64 -1.41
CA MET A 45 -3.41 -11.56 -2.24
C MET A 45 -2.65 -10.24 -2.04
N CYS A 46 -3.36 -9.10 -2.00
CA CYS A 46 -2.77 -7.78 -1.79
C CYS A 46 -2.19 -7.60 -0.38
N GLY A 47 -2.76 -8.29 0.62
CA GLY A 47 -2.41 -8.14 2.03
C GLY A 47 -3.00 -6.93 2.71
N GLY A 48 -4.00 -6.29 2.11
CA GLY A 48 -4.72 -5.21 2.77
C GLY A 48 -5.68 -4.50 1.83
N GLN A 49 -6.55 -3.69 2.41
CA GLN A 49 -7.54 -2.91 1.68
C GLN A 49 -7.86 -1.60 2.41
N TRP A 50 -8.18 -0.60 1.61
CA TRP A 50 -8.60 0.72 2.07
C TRP A 50 -9.91 0.63 2.85
N VAL A 51 -10.00 1.40 3.94
CA VAL A 51 -11.20 1.50 4.78
C VAL A 51 -11.67 2.94 4.88
N ALA A 52 -10.75 3.86 5.20
CA ALA A 52 -11.07 5.27 5.42
C ALA A 52 -9.83 6.16 5.27
N HIS A 53 -10.07 7.47 5.28
CA HIS A 53 -9.07 8.52 5.29
C HIS A 53 -9.58 9.75 6.07
N PRO A 54 -9.73 9.65 7.41
CA PRO A 54 -10.24 10.74 8.24
C PRO A 54 -9.45 12.05 8.01
N GLY A 55 -10.15 13.16 7.83
CA GLY A 55 -9.54 14.47 7.51
C GLY A 55 -9.34 14.72 6.02
N ASN A 56 -9.60 13.74 5.15
CA ASN A 56 -9.41 13.82 3.70
C ASN A 56 -7.93 14.10 3.36
N ILE A 57 -7.56 15.32 2.95
CA ILE A 57 -6.17 15.68 2.61
C ILE A 57 -5.50 16.42 3.76
N ILE A 58 -4.59 15.74 4.45
CA ILE A 58 -3.90 16.26 5.65
C ILE A 58 -2.39 16.05 5.58
N ASP A 59 -1.68 16.75 6.46
CA ASP A 59 -0.25 16.55 6.66
C ASP A 59 -0.02 15.44 7.70
N TYR A 60 0.89 14.53 7.41
CA TYR A 60 1.31 13.46 8.31
C TYR A 60 2.77 13.08 8.06
N ASN A 61 3.35 12.27 8.95
CA ASN A 61 4.70 11.74 8.78
C ASN A 61 4.66 10.28 8.33
N VAL A 62 5.55 9.95 7.40
CA VAL A 62 5.88 8.57 7.03
C VAL A 62 7.15 8.17 7.77
N LYS A 63 7.06 7.08 8.55
CA LYS A 63 8.15 6.51 9.33
C LYS A 63 8.70 5.27 8.65
N VAL A 64 10.00 5.24 8.39
CA VAL A 64 10.67 4.11 7.72
C VAL A 64 11.07 3.07 8.77
N MET A 65 10.56 1.85 8.62
CA MET A 65 10.72 0.77 9.62
C MET A 65 11.85 -0.21 9.30
N ARG A 66 12.20 -0.37 8.00
CA ARG A 66 13.24 -1.32 7.54
C ARG A 66 14.26 -0.64 6.65
N ARG A 67 15.16 0.13 7.26
CA ARG A 67 16.19 0.93 6.55
C ARG A 67 17.26 0.07 5.85
N ASP A 68 17.40 -1.17 6.27
CA ASP A 68 18.22 -2.22 5.67
C ASP A 68 17.57 -2.86 4.43
N ASP A 69 16.27 -2.66 4.22
CA ASP A 69 15.59 -3.17 3.04
C ASP A 69 16.06 -2.45 1.77
N PRO A 70 16.37 -3.17 0.67
CA PRO A 70 16.78 -2.55 -0.58
C PRO A 70 15.76 -1.54 -1.15
N ILE A 71 14.47 -1.68 -0.85
CA ILE A 71 13.44 -0.70 -1.26
C ILE A 71 13.63 0.62 -0.50
N MET A 72 13.97 0.54 0.79
CA MET A 72 14.04 1.68 1.70
C MET A 72 15.45 2.25 1.90
N GLN A 73 16.47 1.65 1.29
CA GLN A 73 17.86 2.06 1.45
C GLN A 73 18.05 3.56 1.14
N GLY A 74 18.59 4.29 2.13
CA GLY A 74 18.87 5.73 2.03
C GLY A 74 17.63 6.63 2.09
N ILE A 75 16.49 6.08 2.52
CA ILE A 75 15.25 6.85 2.73
C ILE A 75 15.07 7.07 4.23
N ASP A 76 15.06 8.34 4.62
CA ASP A 76 14.71 8.78 5.98
C ASP A 76 13.20 8.94 6.14
N ASP A 77 12.76 9.11 7.39
CA ASP A 77 11.39 9.52 7.70
C ASP A 77 11.12 10.88 7.03
N PHE A 78 9.90 11.08 6.54
CA PHE A 78 9.57 12.27 5.75
C PHE A 78 8.14 12.78 5.99
N PRO A 79 7.93 14.11 5.94
CA PRO A 79 6.60 14.68 5.95
C PRO A 79 5.91 14.40 4.61
N TYR A 80 4.59 14.24 4.67
CA TYR A 80 3.78 13.93 3.51
C TYR A 80 2.40 14.59 3.63
N ARG A 81 1.86 15.03 2.49
CA ARG A 81 0.52 15.62 2.41
C ARG A 81 -0.30 14.86 1.40
N SER A 82 -1.33 14.15 1.87
CA SER A 82 -2.22 13.35 1.03
C SER A 82 -3.42 12.84 1.84
N GLU A 83 -4.18 11.91 1.27
CA GLU A 83 -5.11 11.07 2.03
C GLU A 83 -4.32 10.13 2.95
N GLN A 84 -4.44 10.32 4.27
CA GLN A 84 -3.85 9.40 5.25
C GLN A 84 -4.73 8.16 5.36
N TYR A 85 -4.33 7.08 4.69
CA TYR A 85 -5.13 5.85 4.61
C TYR A 85 -5.15 5.06 5.92
N TYR A 86 -6.36 4.76 6.39
CA TYR A 86 -6.63 3.71 7.36
C TYR A 86 -6.92 2.42 6.59
N MET A 87 -6.16 1.37 6.90
CA MET A 87 -6.20 0.09 6.21
C MET A 87 -6.59 -1.01 7.21
N HIS A 88 -7.27 -2.07 6.75
CA HIS A 88 -7.05 -3.37 7.41
C HIS A 88 -5.98 -4.12 6.63
N VAL A 89 -5.07 -4.74 7.35
CA VAL A 89 -3.85 -5.31 6.80
C VAL A 89 -3.68 -6.74 7.28
N ASP A 90 -3.11 -7.57 6.42
CA ASP A 90 -2.72 -8.93 6.76
C ASP A 90 -1.48 -8.88 7.68
N PRO A 91 -1.50 -9.58 8.82
CA PRO A 91 -0.38 -9.58 9.76
C PRO A 91 0.90 -10.22 9.19
N SER A 92 0.82 -10.97 8.09
CA SER A 92 1.98 -11.55 7.41
C SER A 92 2.74 -10.57 6.50
N ASN A 93 2.24 -9.34 6.35
CA ASN A 93 2.93 -8.31 5.57
C ASN A 93 4.31 -7.98 6.13
N GLU A 94 5.31 -7.89 5.26
CA GLU A 94 6.57 -7.27 5.60
C GLU A 94 6.43 -5.75 5.47
N VAL A 95 6.12 -5.10 6.59
CA VAL A 95 5.92 -3.65 6.67
C VAL A 95 7.25 -2.91 6.55
N LEU A 96 7.32 -1.99 5.58
CA LEU A 96 8.52 -1.22 5.28
C LEU A 96 8.41 0.23 5.79
N ALA A 97 7.20 0.79 5.83
CA ALA A 97 6.93 2.11 6.37
C ALA A 97 5.53 2.19 7.00
N THR A 98 5.39 3.06 8.00
CA THR A 98 4.14 3.32 8.72
C THR A 98 3.83 4.80 8.82
N THR A 99 2.61 5.13 9.22
CA THR A 99 2.19 6.44 9.71
C THR A 99 1.53 6.28 11.07
N THR A 100 1.35 7.35 11.83
CA THR A 100 0.61 7.34 13.10
C THR A 100 -0.56 8.31 13.02
N PHE A 101 -1.76 7.83 13.34
CA PHE A 101 -2.95 8.67 13.40
C PHE A 101 -2.93 9.52 14.68
N SER A 102 -3.20 10.82 14.54
CA SER A 102 -3.23 11.78 15.65
C SER A 102 -4.55 11.79 16.43
N GLY A 103 -5.57 11.05 15.96
CA GLY A 103 -6.92 11.09 16.53
C GLY A 103 -7.73 12.36 16.20
N GLU A 104 -7.14 13.38 15.56
CA GLU A 104 -7.77 14.69 15.32
C GLU A 104 -9.14 14.59 14.61
N TYR A 105 -9.24 13.72 13.60
CA TYR A 105 -10.47 13.54 12.80
C TYR A 105 -11.26 12.28 13.19
N ALA A 106 -10.69 11.41 14.03
CA ALA A 106 -11.30 10.17 14.50
C ALA A 106 -10.66 9.78 15.85
N PRO A 107 -11.17 10.28 16.98
CA PRO A 107 -10.49 10.14 18.28
C PRO A 107 -10.28 8.69 18.75
N TRP A 108 -11.11 7.75 18.29
CA TRP A 108 -11.02 6.33 18.65
C TRP A 108 -9.84 5.58 17.97
N ILE A 109 -9.11 6.23 17.06
CA ILE A 109 -7.88 5.68 16.45
C ILE A 109 -6.62 6.49 16.82
N ASP A 110 -6.68 7.31 17.87
CA ASP A 110 -5.50 8.02 18.36
C ASP A 110 -4.34 7.06 18.66
N GLY A 111 -3.14 7.42 18.22
CA GLY A 111 -1.92 6.64 18.40
C GLY A 111 -1.82 5.36 17.54
N VAL A 112 -2.82 5.05 16.70
CA VAL A 112 -2.76 3.87 15.83
C VAL A 112 -1.60 4.01 14.84
N VAL A 113 -0.69 3.06 14.87
CA VAL A 113 0.41 2.92 13.90
C VAL A 113 -0.09 2.08 12.73
N MET A 114 -0.21 2.70 11.56
CA MET A 114 -0.78 2.09 10.36
C MET A 114 0.30 1.84 9.29
N PRO A 115 0.40 0.63 8.73
CA PRO A 115 1.26 0.39 7.58
C PRO A 115 0.85 1.21 6.35
N VAL A 116 1.83 1.84 5.71
CA VAL A 116 1.65 2.60 4.46
C VAL A 116 2.45 2.03 3.30
N VAL A 117 3.46 1.20 3.58
CA VAL A 117 4.21 0.48 2.55
C VAL A 117 4.52 -0.92 3.05
N TRP A 118 4.21 -1.93 2.25
CA TRP A 118 4.56 -3.31 2.55
C TRP A 118 4.91 -4.10 1.29
N LYS A 119 5.56 -5.23 1.54
CA LYS A 119 5.71 -6.29 0.55
C LYS A 119 5.35 -7.63 1.17
N ARG A 120 4.96 -8.58 0.33
CA ARG A 120 4.68 -9.96 0.76
C ARG A 120 4.90 -10.94 -0.38
N ARG A 121 4.81 -12.23 -0.05
CA ARG A 121 4.61 -13.28 -1.04
C ARG A 121 3.15 -13.74 -1.03
N HIS A 122 2.69 -14.16 -2.19
CA HIS A 122 1.45 -14.91 -2.36
C HIS A 122 1.77 -16.06 -3.33
N GLY A 123 1.84 -17.29 -2.80
CA GLY A 123 2.51 -18.39 -3.49
C GLY A 123 3.97 -18.04 -3.83
N LYS A 124 4.33 -18.18 -5.11
CA LYS A 124 5.66 -17.83 -5.63
C LYS A 124 5.79 -16.35 -5.99
N GLY A 125 4.67 -15.65 -6.19
CA GLY A 125 4.61 -14.26 -6.62
C GLY A 125 5.06 -13.28 -5.54
N ARG A 126 5.57 -12.15 -6.01
CA ARG A 126 5.95 -11.00 -5.19
C ARG A 126 4.88 -9.93 -5.29
N VAL A 127 4.36 -9.50 -4.15
CA VAL A 127 3.31 -8.48 -4.06
C VAL A 127 3.85 -7.27 -3.32
N PHE A 128 3.81 -6.09 -3.94
CA PHE A 128 4.22 -4.83 -3.35
C PHE A 128 3.04 -3.85 -3.32
N TYR A 129 2.89 -3.13 -2.21
CA TYR A 129 1.91 -2.06 -2.09
C TYR A 129 2.43 -0.84 -1.35
N SER A 130 1.98 0.33 -1.77
CA SER A 130 2.18 1.62 -1.10
C SER A 130 0.86 2.39 -1.06
N SER A 131 0.37 2.83 0.09
CA SER A 131 -0.84 3.67 0.19
C SER A 131 -0.60 5.11 -0.24
N LEU A 132 0.65 5.52 -0.45
CA LEU A 132 1.02 6.86 -0.91
C LEU A 132 0.68 7.06 -2.40
N GLY A 133 0.36 8.30 -2.81
CA GLY A 133 0.21 8.68 -4.21
C GLY A 133 -1.24 8.91 -4.66
N HIS A 134 -1.96 9.83 -3.99
CA HIS A 134 -3.34 10.19 -4.36
C HIS A 134 -3.44 10.92 -5.69
N VAL A 135 -2.51 11.84 -5.97
CA VAL A 135 -2.45 12.60 -7.22
C VAL A 135 -1.06 12.56 -7.84
N ALA A 136 -0.98 12.82 -9.14
CA ALA A 136 0.28 12.80 -9.89
C ALA A 136 1.36 13.74 -9.29
N ALA A 137 0.97 14.88 -8.73
CA ALA A 137 1.89 15.82 -8.11
C ALA A 137 2.65 15.23 -6.91
N GLU A 138 2.10 14.22 -6.23
CA GLU A 138 2.77 13.57 -5.10
C GLU A 138 4.00 12.74 -5.52
N PHE A 139 4.12 12.41 -6.81
CA PHE A 139 5.31 11.76 -7.36
C PHE A 139 6.52 12.71 -7.45
N GLU A 140 6.31 14.01 -7.22
CA GLU A 140 7.41 14.94 -7.04
C GLU A 140 8.07 14.81 -5.67
N VAL A 141 7.42 14.15 -4.69
CA VAL A 141 8.06 13.79 -3.41
C VAL A 141 9.12 12.70 -3.66
N PRO A 142 10.43 12.99 -3.49
CA PRO A 142 11.49 12.07 -3.90
C PRO A 142 11.43 10.69 -3.23
N GLN A 143 11.04 10.66 -1.95
CA GLN A 143 10.90 9.44 -1.16
C GLN A 143 9.78 8.55 -1.71
N MET A 144 8.58 9.10 -1.90
CA MET A 144 7.44 8.40 -2.49
C MET A 144 7.81 7.79 -3.86
N ARG A 145 8.34 8.62 -4.76
CA ARG A 145 8.73 8.18 -6.12
C ARG A 145 9.77 7.06 -6.07
N THR A 146 10.74 7.17 -5.17
CA THR A 146 11.81 6.18 -5.02
C THR A 146 11.27 4.86 -4.47
N ILE A 147 10.42 4.92 -3.44
CA ILE A 147 9.76 3.75 -2.84
C ILE A 147 8.96 3.00 -3.90
N LEU A 148 8.08 3.71 -4.62
CA LEU A 148 7.23 3.09 -5.63
C LEU A 148 8.06 2.46 -6.75
N ARG A 149 9.04 3.19 -7.30
CA ARG A 149 9.90 2.66 -8.36
C ARG A 149 10.64 1.40 -7.93
N ARG A 150 11.22 1.39 -6.72
CA ARG A 150 11.97 0.24 -6.20
C ARG A 150 11.04 -0.92 -5.84
N GLY A 151 9.87 -0.65 -5.29
CA GLY A 151 8.86 -1.65 -4.96
C GLY A 151 8.32 -2.37 -6.20
N LEU A 152 7.97 -1.62 -7.25
CA LEU A 152 7.57 -2.20 -8.53
C LEU A 152 8.70 -3.02 -9.17
N ALA A 153 9.94 -2.50 -9.14
CA ALA A 153 11.10 -3.23 -9.65
C ALA A 153 11.42 -4.50 -8.82
N TRP A 154 11.11 -4.51 -7.52
CA TRP A 154 11.23 -5.70 -6.69
C TRP A 154 10.14 -6.73 -7.03
N ALA A 155 8.90 -6.29 -7.22
CA ALA A 155 7.77 -7.16 -7.56
C ALA A 155 7.93 -7.81 -8.94
N ALA A 156 8.47 -7.09 -9.92
CA ALA A 156 8.65 -7.55 -11.29
C ALA A 156 9.76 -8.61 -11.49
N ARG A 157 10.54 -8.92 -10.45
CA ARG A 157 11.63 -9.89 -10.52
C ARG A 157 11.17 -11.32 -10.27
#